data_AF-A0A699LFC3-F1
#
_entry.id   AF-A0A699LFC3-F1
#
_cell.length_a   1.000
_cell.length_b   1.000
_cell.length_c   1.000
_cell.angle_alpha   90.00
_cell.angle_beta   90.00
_cell.angle_gamma   90.00
#
_symmetry.space_group_name_H-M   'P 1'
#
loop_
_entity.id
_entity.type
_entity.pdbx_description
1 polymer ?
#
loop_
_entity_poly.entity_id
_entity_poly.type
_entity_poly.pdbx_seq_one_letter_code
_entity_poly.pdbx_strand_id
1 'polypeptide(L)'
;RSKKKRLLAICGILNDGDWIEDHALVKNEFFNPFCNRFMLLPGMSASFDLPFSNSISSIQSAHLERGFSRDEIKRAVWDCGRDHDSGPDGYSFKFLLLFGI
;
A
#
# COMPACT_ATOMS: atom_id res chain seq x y z
N ARG A 1 -2.19 15.22 30.47
CA ARG A 1 -1.04 15.56 29.59
C ARG A 1 0.18 14.76 30.06
N SER A 2 0.61 13.72 29.34
CA SER A 2 1.97 13.15 29.49
C SER A 2 2.39 12.50 28.17
N LYS A 3 3.37 13.13 27.52
CA LYS A 3 4.03 12.66 26.31
C LYS A 3 5.13 11.68 26.74
N LYS A 4 4.89 10.38 26.67
CA LYS A 4 5.98 9.37 26.69
C LYS A 4 6.08 8.74 25.31
N LYS A 5 6.71 9.46 24.38
CA LYS A 5 7.33 8.80 23.22
C LYS A 5 8.53 8.03 23.78
N ARG A 6 8.34 6.75 24.11
CA ARG A 6 9.47 5.85 24.34
C ARG A 6 10.21 5.77 23.00
N LEU A 7 11.37 6.41 22.93
CA LEU A 7 12.28 6.23 21.81
C LEU A 7 12.80 4.80 21.94
N LEU A 8 12.31 3.91 21.07
CA LEU A 8 12.84 2.56 20.86
C LEU A 8 14.20 2.67 20.13
N ALA A 9 15.10 3.51 20.65
CA ALA A 9 16.44 3.64 20.10
C ALA A 9 17.22 2.41 20.53
N ILE A 10 17.67 1.62 19.56
CA ILE A 10 18.59 0.52 19.78
C ILE A 10 19.95 1.16 20.07
N CYS A 11 20.44 1.02 21.31
CA CYS A 11 21.67 1.65 21.77
C CYS A 11 22.93 0.79 21.53
N GLY A 12 22.78 -0.46 21.10
CA GLY A 12 23.90 -1.35 20.83
C GLY A 12 23.46 -2.76 20.43
N ILE A 13 24.41 -3.56 19.97
CA ILE A 13 24.22 -4.96 19.59
C ILE A 13 25.40 -5.80 20.11
N LEU A 14 25.12 -7.01 20.59
CA LEU A 14 26.15 -7.98 20.96
C LEU A 14 26.52 -8.81 19.71
N ASN A 15 27.77 -8.73 19.28
CA ASN A 15 28.28 -9.54 18.17
C ASN A 15 29.57 -10.25 18.60
N ASP A 16 29.64 -11.57 18.44
CA ASP A 16 30.79 -12.42 18.83
C ASP A 16 31.37 -12.19 20.23
N GLY A 17 30.52 -11.78 21.18
CA GLY A 17 30.90 -11.50 22.57
C GLY A 17 31.29 -10.05 22.84
N ASP A 18 31.41 -9.21 21.81
CA ASP A 18 31.69 -7.79 21.92
C ASP A 18 30.41 -6.96 21.85
N TRP A 19 30.29 -6.00 22.77
CA TRP A 19 29.18 -5.06 22.78
C TRP A 19 29.49 -3.85 21.90
N ILE A 20 28.76 -3.72 20.81
CA ILE A 20 28.95 -2.66 19.81
C ILE A 20 27.91 -1.57 20.03
N GLU A 21 28.36 -0.35 20.31
CA GLU A 21 27.50 0.84 20.50
C GLU A 21 27.60 1.85 19.36
N ASP A 22 28.62 1.75 18.50
CA ASP A 22 28.78 2.64 17.36
C ASP A 22 27.59 2.50 16.41
N HIS A 23 26.90 3.61 16.16
CA HIS A 23 25.64 3.61 15.44
C HIS A 23 25.77 3.10 13.99
N ALA A 24 26.92 3.32 13.34
CA ALA A 24 27.14 2.82 11.98
C ALA A 24 27.37 1.31 11.98
N LEU A 25 28.13 0.80 12.95
CA LEU A 25 28.36 -0.62 13.14
C LEU A 25 27.07 -1.35 13.53
N VAL A 26 26.31 -0.84 14.49
CA VAL A 26 25.00 -1.40 14.88
C VAL A 26 24.08 -1.51 13.66
N LYS A 27 24.01 -0.45 12.84
CA LYS A 27 23.21 -0.47 11.61
C LYS A 27 23.69 -1.54 10.63
N ASN A 28 24.99 -1.68 10.42
CA ASN A 28 25.55 -2.68 9.51
C ASN A 28 25.34 -4.11 10.00
N GLU A 29 25.48 -4.36 11.30
CA GLU A 29 25.22 -5.68 11.89
C GLU A 29 23.75 -6.08 11.73
N PHE A 30 22.82 -5.13 11.84
CA PHE A 30 21.42 -5.38 11.52
C PHE A 30 21.17 -5.53 10.01
N PHE A 31 21.87 -4.77 9.16
CA PHE A 31 21.59 -4.67 7.72
C PHE A 31 22.20 -5.81 6.90
N ASN A 32 23.44 -6.18 7.17
CA ASN A 32 24.21 -7.16 6.40
C ASN A 32 23.54 -8.54 6.34
N PRO A 33 22.98 -9.09 7.42
CA PRO A 33 22.26 -10.37 7.37
C PRO A 33 21.07 -10.34 6.41
N PHE A 34 20.32 -9.22 6.39
CA PHE A 34 19.18 -9.06 5.48
C PHE A 34 19.67 -8.87 4.05
N CYS A 35 20.69 -8.05 3.85
CA CYS A 35 21.31 -7.91 2.53
C CYS A 35 21.77 -9.26 1.98
N ASN A 36 22.57 -10.01 2.72
CA ASN A 36 23.05 -11.32 2.25
C ASN A 36 21.91 -12.30 1.97
N ARG A 37 20.79 -12.21 2.72
CA ARG A 37 19.62 -13.08 2.52
C ARG A 37 18.75 -12.68 1.33
N PHE A 38 18.63 -11.38 1.05
CA PHE A 38 17.74 -10.84 0.02
C PHE A 38 18.47 -10.28 -1.20
N MET A 39 19.80 -10.34 -1.22
CA MET A 39 20.59 -10.03 -2.40
C MET A 39 20.28 -11.08 -3.47
N LEU A 40 19.58 -10.62 -4.50
CA LEU A 40 19.49 -11.32 -5.76
C LEU A 40 20.90 -11.57 -6.30
N LEU A 41 21.25 -12.83 -6.56
CA LEU A 41 22.50 -13.14 -7.27
C LEU A 41 22.46 -12.49 -8.66
N PRO A 42 23.60 -12.06 -9.22
CA PRO A 42 23.67 -11.56 -10.60
C PRO A 42 23.08 -12.60 -11.56
N GLY A 43 21.97 -12.26 -12.22
CA GLY A 43 21.24 -13.16 -13.12
C GLY A 43 19.99 -13.81 -12.53
N MET A 44 19.76 -13.74 -11.21
CA MET A 44 18.44 -14.01 -10.64
C MET A 44 17.59 -12.76 -10.82
N SER A 45 16.54 -12.83 -11.63
CA SER A 45 15.42 -11.91 -11.44
C SER A 45 14.63 -12.42 -10.23
N ALA A 46 14.02 -11.52 -9.46
CA ALA A 46 13.01 -11.89 -8.50
C ALA A 46 11.80 -12.27 -9.35
N SER A 47 11.85 -13.47 -9.94
CA SER A 47 10.71 -14.04 -10.64
C SER A 47 9.71 -14.34 -9.53
N PHE A 48 8.86 -13.35 -9.28
CA PHE A 48 7.56 -13.64 -8.74
C PHE A 48 6.88 -14.46 -9.83
N ASP A 49 6.98 -15.78 -9.72
CA ASP A 49 6.07 -16.71 -10.38
C ASP A 49 4.69 -16.42 -9.77
N LEU A 50 4.08 -15.35 -10.25
CA LEU A 50 2.69 -15.03 -10.06
C LEU A 50 2.00 -15.87 -11.13
N PRO A 51 1.47 -17.07 -10.81
CA PRO A 51 0.70 -17.86 -11.77
C PRO A 51 -0.51 -17.09 -12.33
N PHE A 52 -0.80 -15.92 -11.73
CA PHE A 52 -1.82 -14.97 -12.13
C PHE A 52 -1.25 -13.55 -12.21
N SER A 53 -0.07 -13.36 -12.83
CA SER A 53 0.32 -12.03 -13.29
C SER A 53 -0.69 -11.59 -14.34
N ASN A 54 -1.82 -11.05 -13.88
CA ASN A 54 -2.95 -10.61 -14.67
C ASN A 54 -2.51 -9.34 -15.38
N SER A 55 -1.75 -9.51 -16.46
CA SER A 55 -1.44 -8.43 -17.38
C SER A 55 -2.74 -8.07 -18.08
N ILE A 56 -3.28 -6.89 -17.76
CA ILE A 56 -4.45 -6.37 -18.45
C ILE A 56 -4.08 -6.13 -19.92
N SER A 57 -4.97 -6.51 -20.82
CA SER A 57 -4.72 -6.27 -22.24
C SER A 57 -4.67 -4.77 -22.54
N SER A 58 -4.04 -4.39 -23.65
CA SER A 58 -4.03 -2.99 -24.11
C SER A 58 -5.45 -2.38 -24.19
N ILE A 59 -6.45 -3.20 -24.55
CA ILE A 59 -7.86 -2.78 -24.61
C ILE A 59 -8.42 -2.55 -23.20
N GLN A 60 -8.11 -3.42 -22.23
CA GLN A 60 -8.55 -3.25 -20.85
C GLN A 60 -7.90 -2.02 -20.20
N SER A 61 -6.60 -1.81 -20.43
CA SER A 61 -5.90 -0.60 -20.01
C SER A 61 -6.55 0.64 -20.61
N ALA A 62 -6.77 0.67 -21.93
CA ALA A 62 -7.44 1.80 -22.58
C ALA A 62 -8.87 2.03 -22.04
N HIS A 63 -9.60 0.98 -21.68
CA HIS A 63 -10.93 1.10 -21.07
C HIS A 63 -10.87 1.69 -19.65
N LEU A 64 -9.87 1.31 -18.85
CA LEU A 64 -9.67 1.85 -17.49
C LEU A 64 -9.20 3.30 -17.50
N GLU A 65 -8.41 3.69 -18.50
CA GLU A 65 -7.91 5.06 -18.67
C GLU A 65 -8.94 6.00 -19.31
N ARG A 66 -9.98 5.44 -19.94
CA ARG A 66 -11.04 6.25 -20.56
C ARG A 66 -11.88 6.94 -19.49
N GLY A 67 -12.20 8.21 -19.72
CA GLY A 67 -13.18 8.93 -18.90
C GLY A 67 -14.57 8.30 -18.94
N PHE A 68 -15.33 8.47 -17.85
CA PHE A 68 -16.72 8.03 -17.77
C PHE A 68 -17.64 8.94 -18.60
N SER A 69 -18.53 8.33 -19.37
CA SER A 69 -19.62 9.03 -20.03
C SER A 69 -20.72 9.41 -19.04
N ARG A 70 -21.51 10.43 -19.40
CA ARG A 70 -22.68 10.85 -18.60
C ARG A 70 -23.66 9.71 -18.36
N ASP A 71 -23.86 8.84 -19.35
CA ASP A 71 -24.78 7.71 -19.24
C ASP A 71 -24.22 6.56 -18.41
N GLU A 72 -22.89 6.36 -18.38
CA GLU A 72 -22.26 5.44 -17.42
C GLU A 72 -22.41 5.94 -15.98
N ILE A 73 -22.17 7.24 -15.75
CA ILE A 73 -22.34 7.86 -14.44
C ILE A 73 -23.80 7.71 -13.97
N LYS A 74 -24.77 8.10 -14.81
CA LYS A 74 -26.20 7.99 -14.47
C LYS A 74 -26.62 6.55 -14.17
N ARG A 75 -26.12 5.58 -14.93
CA ARG A 75 -26.42 4.16 -14.69
C ARG A 75 -25.82 3.68 -13.38
N ALA A 76 -24.55 3.97 -13.11
CA ALA A 76 -23.90 3.62 -11.85
C ALA A 76 -24.63 4.22 -10.64
N VAL A 77 -25.07 5.47 -10.77
CA VAL A 77 -25.87 6.18 -9.75
C VAL A 77 -27.24 5.51 -9.55
N TRP A 78 -27.92 5.05 -10.60
CA TRP A 78 -29.20 4.35 -10.46
C TRP A 78 -29.10 2.88 -10.04
N ASP A 79 -28.02 2.20 -10.36
CA ASP A 79 -27.76 0.82 -9.96
C ASP A 79 -27.34 0.73 -8.48
N CYS A 80 -26.83 1.81 -7.89
CA CYS A 80 -26.66 1.96 -6.45
C CYS A 80 -28.05 2.03 -5.78
N GLY A 81 -28.55 0.87 -5.33
CA GLY A 81 -29.85 0.71 -4.70
C GLY A 81 -30.18 1.74 -3.60
N ARG A 82 -31.48 2.00 -3.40
CA ARG A 82 -32.00 3.09 -2.54
C ARG A 82 -31.76 2.94 -1.03
N ASP A 83 -31.30 1.78 -0.57
CA ASP A 83 -31.03 1.50 0.83
C ASP A 83 -29.54 1.52 1.08
N HIS A 84 -29.00 2.64 1.59
CA HIS A 84 -27.73 2.65 2.32
C HIS A 84 -27.67 3.86 3.27
N ASP A 85 -27.08 3.62 4.43
CA ASP A 85 -26.72 4.61 5.44
C ASP A 85 -25.75 5.66 4.89
N SER A 86 -25.66 6.81 5.57
CA SER A 86 -24.69 7.85 5.24
C SER A 86 -23.25 7.33 5.38
N GLY A 87 -22.36 7.77 4.49
CA GLY A 87 -20.93 7.55 4.63
C GLY A 87 -20.36 8.24 5.89
N PRO A 88 -19.10 7.96 6.25
CA PRO A 88 -18.42 8.63 7.36
C PRO A 88 -18.23 10.14 7.14
N ASP A 89 -18.45 10.62 5.91
CA ASP A 89 -18.54 12.03 5.52
C ASP A 89 -19.92 12.65 5.76
N GLY A 90 -20.91 11.85 6.17
CA GLY A 90 -22.28 12.28 6.46
C GLY A 90 -23.18 12.37 5.23
N TYR A 91 -22.68 12.11 4.02
CA TYR A 91 -23.48 12.14 2.80
C TYR A 91 -24.07 10.76 2.50
N SER A 92 -25.36 10.75 2.14
CA SER A 92 -26.05 9.54 1.69
C SER A 92 -26.25 9.59 0.18
N PHE A 93 -26.50 8.44 -0.43
CA PHE A 93 -26.82 8.39 -1.86
C PHE A 93 -28.04 9.25 -2.20
N LYS A 94 -29.05 9.29 -1.31
CA LYS A 94 -30.22 10.19 -1.42
C LYS A 94 -29.83 11.66 -1.56
N PHE A 95 -28.76 12.12 -0.90
CA PHE A 95 -28.27 13.48 -1.04
C PHE A 95 -27.76 13.75 -2.46
N LEU A 96 -26.93 12.85 -3.02
CA LEU A 96 -26.41 12.99 -4.38
C LEU A 96 -27.53 13.02 -5.42
N LEU A 97 -28.53 12.15 -5.24
CA LEU A 97 -29.71 12.09 -6.10
C LEU A 97 -30.59 13.34 -6.03
N LEU A 98 -30.75 13.91 -4.83
CA LEU A 98 -31.56 15.11 -4.61
C LEU A 98 -30.93 16.35 -5.24
N PHE A 99 -29.59 16.43 -5.22
CA PHE A 99 -28.84 17.57 -5.75
C PHE A 99 -28.35 17.36 -7.20
N GLY A 100 -28.65 16.20 -7.81
CA GLY A 100 -28.36 15.93 -9.22
C GLY A 100 -26.87 15.91 -9.55
N ILE A 101 -26.04 15.50 -8.59
CA ILE A 101 -24.60 15.29 -8.74
C ILE A 101 -24.37 13.90 -9.36
#